data_AF-A0A1R1XU09-F1
#
_entry.id   AF-A0A1R1XU09-F1
#
_cell.length_a   1.000
_cell.length_b   1.000
_cell.length_c   1.000
_cell.angle_alpha   90.00
_cell.angle_beta   90.00
_cell.angle_gamma   90.00
#
_symmetry.space_group_name_H-M   'P 1'
#
loop_
_entity.id
_entity.type
_entity.pdbx_description
1 polymer ?
#
loop_
_entity_poly.entity_id
_entity_poly.type
_entity_poly.pdbx_seq_one_letter_code
_entity_poly.pdbx_strand_id
1 'polypeptide(L)'
;MKFVLSVSTLSAFACVAFAGYMCQDECMNASNDMNYDYQPMQEAEAAPVKPVSRRRRRLSKKFKAYCSVIEECKTGCLEQKDKTICKTYRRKMRAERRKSRTPEQKAASKARFNAYCAAIDECKSGCLDNGDKTVCRTYRKSFRKQNRKARRAAFKAKFSAFCTQIEECNSGCLVKKDRSVCRTFRKQFREQNKKTKTINIDSLFL
;
A
#
# COMPACT_ATOMS: atom_id res chain seq x y z
N MET A 1 -43.82 51.88 -5.47
CA MET A 1 -42.90 50.88 -4.88
C MET A 1 -41.54 51.09 -5.56
N LYS A 2 -40.56 51.83 -5.01
CA LYS A 2 -39.47 51.40 -4.09
C LYS A 2 -38.92 50.01 -4.50
N PHE A 3 -37.71 49.81 -5.01
CA PHE A 3 -36.38 50.19 -4.50
C PHE A 3 -35.32 50.44 -5.61
N VAL A 4 -34.31 51.24 -5.24
CA VAL A 4 -33.07 51.59 -5.95
C VAL A 4 -31.89 50.83 -5.32
N LEU A 5 -30.74 50.79 -6.01
CA LEU A 5 -29.34 50.53 -5.57
C LEU A 5 -28.80 49.14 -5.93
N SER A 6 -27.91 49.04 -6.93
CA SER A 6 -26.44 49.24 -6.88
C SER A 6 -25.69 48.02 -6.36
N VAL A 7 -24.91 47.38 -7.23
CA VAL A 7 -23.76 46.57 -6.81
C VAL A 7 -22.60 46.92 -7.74
N SER A 8 -21.76 47.83 -7.27
CA SER A 8 -20.42 48.06 -7.80
C SER A 8 -19.43 47.19 -7.05
N THR A 9 -18.36 46.82 -7.76
CA THR A 9 -17.00 46.50 -7.29
C THR A 9 -16.62 45.06 -6.91
N LEU A 10 -15.67 44.57 -7.72
CA LEU A 10 -14.40 43.91 -7.36
C LEU A 10 -14.42 42.48 -6.81
N SER A 11 -13.89 41.55 -7.60
CA SER A 11 -12.75 40.74 -7.13
C SER A 11 -11.93 40.22 -8.31
N ALA A 12 -10.73 40.78 -8.44
CA ALA A 12 -9.63 40.19 -9.19
C ALA A 12 -8.93 39.18 -8.27
N PHE A 13 -8.96 37.89 -8.64
CA PHE A 13 -8.10 36.79 -8.21
C PHE A 13 -8.36 35.67 -9.23
N ALA A 14 -7.46 34.90 -9.80
CA ALA A 14 -6.03 34.70 -9.65
C ALA A 14 -5.61 33.99 -10.97
N CYS A 15 -4.61 34.51 -11.68
CA CYS A 15 -3.25 33.99 -11.68
C CYS A 15 -3.06 32.52 -12.10
N VAL A 16 -2.33 32.39 -13.22
CA VAL A 16 -1.06 31.65 -13.31
C VAL A 16 -1.12 30.14 -13.64
N ALA A 17 -0.57 29.87 -14.83
CA ALA A 17 0.26 28.74 -15.22
C ALA A 17 -0.37 27.34 -15.32
N PHE A 18 -0.74 27.03 -16.57
CA PHE A 18 -0.35 25.79 -17.26
C PHE A 18 1.16 25.49 -17.05
N ALA A 19 1.53 24.82 -15.96
CA ALA A 19 2.80 24.08 -15.82
C ALA A 19 2.84 23.35 -14.47
N GLY A 20 2.34 22.12 -14.40
CA GLY A 20 2.43 21.35 -13.15
C GLY A 20 2.04 19.88 -13.22
N TYR A 21 1.83 19.32 -14.41
CA TYR A 21 1.28 17.98 -14.56
C TYR A 21 2.32 16.84 -14.69
N MET A 22 3.59 17.06 -14.27
CA MET A 22 4.65 16.05 -14.51
C MET A 22 5.38 15.50 -13.28
N CYS A 23 5.05 15.88 -12.04
CA CYS A 23 5.72 15.34 -10.85
C CYS A 23 4.77 14.74 -9.78
N GLN A 24 3.68 14.09 -10.18
CA GLN A 24 2.78 13.40 -9.23
C GLN A 24 3.21 11.98 -8.86
N ASP A 25 4.10 11.34 -9.64
CA ASP A 25 4.36 9.90 -9.50
C ASP A 25 5.63 9.52 -8.72
N GLU A 26 6.62 10.40 -8.60
CA GLU A 26 7.92 10.03 -7.98
C GLU A 26 7.89 10.03 -6.44
N CYS A 27 7.18 10.97 -5.81
CA CYS A 27 7.09 11.01 -4.35
C CYS A 27 6.20 9.92 -3.73
N MET A 28 5.34 9.27 -4.52
CA MET A 28 4.39 8.25 -4.05
C MET A 28 4.85 6.81 -4.32
N ASN A 29 5.88 6.60 -5.16
CA ASN A 29 6.45 5.29 -5.47
C ASN A 29 7.80 5.00 -4.79
N ALA A 30 8.40 5.98 -4.11
CA ALA A 30 9.68 5.88 -3.38
C ALA A 30 9.67 4.96 -2.13
N SER A 31 8.80 3.95 -2.09
CA SER A 31 8.87 2.89 -1.09
C SER A 31 9.27 1.53 -1.66
N ASN A 32 9.69 1.42 -2.94
CA ASN A 32 10.14 0.14 -3.51
C ASN A 32 11.22 0.18 -4.61
N ASP A 33 11.69 1.33 -5.09
CA ASP A 33 12.85 1.39 -6.00
C ASP A 33 14.07 1.94 -5.28
N MET A 34 14.99 1.04 -4.94
CA MET A 34 16.37 1.39 -4.59
C MET A 34 17.22 0.98 -5.78
N ASN A 35 17.21 1.79 -6.84
CA ASN A 35 18.24 1.75 -7.87
C ASN A 35 19.13 2.97 -7.66
N TYR A 36 20.36 2.73 -7.20
CA TYR A 36 21.37 3.78 -7.11
C TYR A 36 22.09 3.81 -8.44
N ASP A 37 21.95 4.91 -9.20
CA ASP A 37 22.92 5.26 -10.23
C ASP A 37 24.22 5.64 -9.52
N TYR A 38 25.24 4.80 -9.70
CA TYR A 38 26.58 5.02 -9.19
C TYR A 38 27.37 5.74 -10.28
N GLN A 39 27.71 7.01 -10.08
CA GLN A 39 28.75 7.68 -10.88
C GLN A 39 30.12 7.14 -10.44
N PRO A 40 31.00 6.73 -11.37
CA PRO A 40 32.32 6.21 -11.02
C PRO A 40 33.25 7.38 -10.68
N MET A 41 33.71 7.47 -9.43
CA MET A 41 34.95 8.21 -9.12
C MET A 41 36.14 7.27 -9.27
N GLN A 42 37.15 7.79 -9.96
CA GLN A 42 38.37 7.14 -10.39
C GLN A 42 39.21 6.56 -9.23
N GLU A 43 39.73 5.37 -9.53
CA GLU A 43 41.00 4.76 -9.12
C GLU A 43 41.63 5.19 -7.79
N ALA A 44 41.52 4.30 -6.80
CA ALA A 44 42.59 4.07 -5.84
C ALA A 44 42.78 2.55 -5.69
N GLU A 45 43.93 2.06 -6.17
CA GLU A 45 44.38 0.68 -6.09
C GLU A 45 44.54 0.23 -4.62
N ALA A 46 43.82 -0.81 -4.20
CA ALA A 46 44.12 -1.54 -2.97
C ALA A 46 43.50 -2.95 -2.95
N ALA A 47 44.35 -3.96 -3.17
CA ALA A 47 44.29 -5.38 -2.77
C ALA A 47 43.04 -6.24 -3.10
N PRO A 48 43.22 -7.53 -3.50
CA PRO A 48 42.12 -8.43 -3.81
C PRO A 48 41.39 -8.91 -2.55
N VAL A 49 40.44 -8.11 -2.06
CA VAL A 49 39.49 -8.55 -1.04
C VAL A 49 38.47 -9.48 -1.72
N LYS A 50 38.58 -10.79 -1.43
CA LYS A 50 37.56 -11.78 -1.83
C LYS A 50 36.17 -11.23 -1.49
N PRO A 51 35.21 -11.16 -2.44
CA PRO A 51 33.91 -10.59 -2.15
C PRO A 51 33.16 -11.48 -1.15
N VAL A 52 33.16 -11.07 0.12
CA VAL A 52 32.30 -11.66 1.14
C VAL A 52 30.86 -11.48 0.65
N SER A 53 30.22 -12.58 0.25
CA SER A 53 28.86 -12.56 -0.30
C SER A 53 27.91 -11.76 0.62
N ARG A 54 27.58 -10.52 0.22
CA ARG A 54 26.88 -9.49 1.02
C ARG A 54 25.36 -9.75 1.14
N ARG A 55 24.95 -11.00 1.43
CA ARG A 55 23.54 -11.31 1.76
C ARG A 55 23.44 -12.24 2.97
N ARG A 56 23.97 -11.80 4.12
CA ARG A 56 23.56 -12.35 5.42
C ARG A 56 22.04 -12.14 5.54
N ARG A 57 21.25 -13.21 5.37
CA ARG A 57 19.78 -13.17 5.51
C ARG A 57 19.42 -12.76 6.93
N ARG A 58 19.23 -11.46 7.18
CA ARG A 58 18.77 -10.95 8.47
C ARG A 58 17.42 -11.61 8.80
N LEU A 59 17.38 -12.35 9.91
CA LEU A 59 16.14 -12.89 10.47
C LEU A 59 15.28 -11.70 10.93
N SER A 60 14.03 -11.63 10.48
CA SER A 60 13.12 -10.55 10.88
C SER A 60 12.86 -10.61 12.39
N LYS A 61 12.71 -9.45 13.06
CA LYS A 61 12.40 -9.38 14.50
C LYS A 61 11.21 -10.28 14.89
N LYS A 62 10.18 -10.31 14.05
CA LYS A 62 8.96 -11.13 14.26
C LYS A 62 9.24 -12.63 14.21
N PHE A 63 10.16 -13.06 13.35
CA PHE A 63 10.53 -14.46 13.25
C PHE A 63 11.39 -14.90 14.43
N LYS A 64 12.27 -14.01 14.93
CA LYS A 64 13.02 -14.27 16.17
C LYS A 64 12.06 -14.44 17.36
N ALA A 65 11.09 -13.54 17.51
CA ALA A 65 10.07 -13.63 18.55
C ALA A 65 9.18 -14.88 18.43
N TYR A 66 8.89 -15.34 17.21
CA TYR A 66 8.17 -16.60 17.00
C TYR A 66 9.01 -17.81 17.42
N CYS A 67 10.28 -17.84 17.04
CA CYS A 67 11.16 -18.96 17.36
C CYS A 67 11.67 -18.96 18.80
N SER A 68 11.63 -17.83 19.52
CA SER A 68 12.00 -17.80 20.94
C SER A 68 11.01 -18.53 21.86
N VAL A 69 9.79 -18.79 21.38
CA VAL A 69 8.74 -19.49 22.14
C VAL A 69 8.71 -20.99 21.82
N ILE A 70 9.43 -21.42 20.77
CA ILE A 70 9.45 -22.82 20.31
C ILE A 70 10.88 -23.33 20.44
N GLU A 71 11.14 -24.21 21.41
CA GLU A 71 12.48 -24.70 21.72
C GLU A 71 13.19 -25.29 20.50
N GLU A 72 12.52 -26.12 19.70
CA GLU A 72 13.08 -26.67 18.46
C GLU A 72 13.50 -25.60 17.43
N CYS A 73 12.77 -24.48 17.35
CA CYS A 73 13.16 -23.41 16.44
C CYS A 73 14.27 -22.54 17.04
N LYS A 74 14.27 -22.34 18.35
CA LYS A 74 15.30 -21.59 19.05
C LYS A 74 16.66 -22.26 18.89
N THR A 75 16.74 -23.53 19.27
CA THR A 75 17.97 -24.33 19.21
C THR A 75 18.38 -24.58 17.75
N GLY A 76 17.50 -25.13 16.92
CA GLY A 76 17.84 -25.51 15.55
C GLY A 76 18.06 -24.30 14.63
N CYS A 77 17.22 -23.25 14.70
CA CYS A 77 17.29 -22.14 13.75
C CYS A 77 18.03 -20.90 14.28
N LEU A 78 17.87 -20.52 15.56
CA LEU A 78 18.52 -19.32 16.08
C LEU A 78 19.96 -19.58 16.54
N GLU A 79 20.18 -20.71 17.20
CA GLU A 79 21.49 -21.09 17.77
C GLU A 79 22.33 -21.87 16.74
N GLN A 80 21.84 -23.04 16.29
CA GLN A 80 22.54 -23.92 15.34
C GLN A 80 22.49 -23.41 13.89
N LYS A 81 21.60 -22.46 13.58
CA LYS A 81 21.43 -21.83 12.25
C LYS A 81 21.14 -22.84 11.13
N ASP A 82 20.45 -23.92 11.46
CA ASP A 82 20.06 -24.93 10.49
C ASP A 82 19.06 -24.39 9.48
N LYS A 83 19.49 -24.39 8.22
CA LYS A 83 18.72 -23.82 7.11
C LYS A 83 17.38 -24.53 6.91
N THR A 84 17.33 -25.84 7.14
CA THR A 84 16.14 -26.70 6.99
C THR A 84 15.11 -26.34 8.07
N ILE A 85 15.50 -26.37 9.34
CA ILE A 85 14.67 -26.02 10.50
C ILE A 85 14.15 -24.58 10.35
N CYS A 86 15.05 -23.64 10.04
CA CYS A 86 14.66 -22.25 9.76
C CYS A 86 13.62 -22.13 8.64
N LYS A 87 13.75 -22.89 7.55
CA LYS A 87 12.82 -22.84 6.42
C LYS A 87 11.46 -23.41 6.79
N THR A 88 11.43 -24.49 7.57
CA THR A 88 10.20 -25.13 8.06
C THR A 88 9.43 -24.19 8.98
N TYR A 89 10.08 -23.64 10.00
CA TYR A 89 9.41 -22.73 10.94
C TYR A 89 9.03 -21.40 10.29
N ARG A 90 9.78 -20.91 9.29
CA ARG A 90 9.33 -19.78 8.46
C ARG A 90 8.06 -20.09 7.68
N ARG A 91 7.87 -21.33 7.22
CA ARG A 91 6.63 -21.75 6.54
C ARG A 91 5.47 -21.85 7.53
N LYS A 92 5.68 -22.46 8.70
CA LYS A 92 4.67 -22.53 9.79
C LYS A 92 4.19 -21.13 10.21
N MET A 93 5.13 -20.24 10.56
CA MET A 93 4.83 -18.85 10.90
C MET A 93 4.08 -18.10 9.78
N ARG A 94 4.43 -18.35 8.51
CA ARG A 94 3.72 -17.74 7.36
C ARG A 94 2.32 -18.31 7.20
N ALA A 95 2.12 -19.60 7.44
CA ALA A 95 0.83 -20.27 7.34
C ALA A 95 -0.13 -19.77 8.42
N GLU A 96 0.30 -19.73 9.69
CA GLU A 96 -0.49 -19.19 10.80
C GLU A 96 -0.88 -17.72 10.57
N ARG A 97 0.02 -16.93 9.96
CA ARG A 97 -0.24 -15.52 9.64
C ARG A 97 -1.16 -15.32 8.44
N ARG A 98 -1.39 -16.34 7.62
CA ARG A 98 -2.32 -16.24 6.50
C ARG A 98 -3.73 -16.30 7.07
N LYS A 99 -4.34 -15.13 7.27
CA LYS A 99 -5.80 -15.05 7.40
C LYS A 99 -6.42 -15.60 6.11
N SER A 100 -7.07 -16.76 6.21
CA SER A 100 -7.89 -17.28 5.13
C SER A 100 -9.02 -16.30 4.88
N ARG A 101 -9.39 -16.14 3.61
CA ARG A 101 -10.62 -15.42 3.28
C ARG A 101 -11.80 -16.31 3.65
N THR A 102 -12.79 -15.73 4.31
CA THR A 102 -14.06 -16.43 4.55
C THR A 102 -14.75 -16.73 3.21
N PRO A 103 -15.67 -17.71 3.16
CA PRO A 103 -16.42 -18.02 1.94
C PRO A 103 -17.10 -16.79 1.33
N GLU A 104 -17.68 -15.93 2.17
CA GLU A 104 -18.37 -14.70 1.78
C GLU A 104 -17.40 -13.71 1.13
N GLN A 105 -16.20 -13.56 1.71
CA GLN A 105 -15.16 -12.71 1.13
C GLN A 105 -14.66 -13.22 -0.23
N LYS A 106 -14.62 -14.55 -0.41
CA LYS A 106 -14.27 -15.16 -1.71
C LYS A 106 -15.39 -14.92 -2.72
N ALA A 107 -16.64 -15.14 -2.33
CA ALA A 107 -17.82 -14.90 -3.17
C ALA A 107 -17.90 -13.43 -3.61
N ALA A 108 -17.80 -12.48 -2.67
CA ALA A 108 -17.80 -11.05 -2.98
C ALA A 108 -16.64 -10.65 -3.91
N SER A 109 -15.44 -11.22 -3.72
CA SER A 109 -14.31 -10.98 -4.62
C SER A 109 -14.54 -11.55 -6.02
N LYS A 110 -15.24 -12.68 -6.15
CA LYS A 110 -15.60 -13.30 -7.42
C LYS A 110 -16.67 -12.47 -8.12
N ALA A 111 -17.74 -12.10 -7.42
CA ALA A 111 -18.82 -11.26 -7.94
C ALA A 111 -18.30 -9.94 -8.54
N ARG A 112 -17.42 -9.23 -7.82
CA ARG A 112 -16.81 -7.99 -8.34
C ARG A 112 -15.95 -8.21 -9.59
N PHE A 113 -15.27 -9.35 -9.69
CA PHE A 113 -14.49 -9.67 -10.88
C PHE A 113 -15.39 -10.05 -12.06
N ASN A 114 -16.47 -10.80 -11.80
CA ASN A 114 -17.45 -11.13 -12.82
C ASN A 114 -18.14 -9.89 -13.36
N ALA A 115 -18.55 -8.95 -12.50
CA ALA A 115 -19.11 -7.67 -12.92
C ALA A 115 -18.12 -6.85 -13.79
N TYR A 116 -16.84 -6.85 -13.41
CA TYR A 116 -15.80 -6.21 -14.22
C TYR A 116 -15.66 -6.85 -15.61
N CYS A 117 -15.69 -8.18 -15.69
CA CYS A 117 -15.58 -8.88 -16.97
C CYS A 117 -16.85 -8.83 -17.80
N ALA A 118 -18.04 -8.74 -17.19
CA ALA A 118 -19.29 -8.58 -17.91
C ALA A 118 -19.36 -7.29 -18.73
N ALA A 119 -18.59 -6.26 -18.35
CA ALA A 119 -18.48 -4.98 -19.06
C ALA A 119 -17.39 -4.97 -20.16
N ILE A 120 -16.70 -6.08 -20.39
CA ILE A 120 -15.61 -6.18 -21.38
C ILE A 120 -15.82 -7.45 -22.20
N ASP A 121 -16.21 -7.30 -23.46
CA ASP A 121 -16.62 -8.44 -24.30
C ASP A 121 -15.56 -9.55 -24.39
N GLU A 122 -14.29 -9.18 -24.56
CA GLU A 122 -13.17 -10.13 -24.54
C GLU A 122 -13.02 -10.89 -23.21
N CYS A 123 -13.26 -10.22 -22.06
CA CYS A 123 -13.20 -10.92 -20.79
C CYS A 123 -14.44 -11.79 -20.56
N LYS A 124 -15.63 -11.30 -20.94
CA LYS A 124 -16.87 -12.05 -20.80
C LYS A 124 -16.79 -13.35 -21.59
N SER A 125 -16.58 -13.24 -22.90
CA SER A 125 -16.46 -14.38 -23.82
C SER A 125 -15.29 -15.29 -23.46
N GLY A 126 -14.08 -14.73 -23.29
CA GLY A 126 -12.88 -15.54 -23.07
C GLY A 126 -12.81 -16.16 -21.67
N CYS A 127 -13.11 -15.39 -20.62
CA CYS A 127 -12.93 -15.86 -19.23
C CYS A 127 -14.20 -16.41 -18.58
N LEU A 128 -15.35 -15.75 -18.75
CA LEU A 128 -16.59 -16.17 -18.06
C LEU A 128 -17.28 -17.31 -18.81
N ASP A 129 -17.39 -17.19 -20.14
CA ASP A 129 -18.15 -18.13 -20.97
C ASP A 129 -17.26 -19.31 -21.38
N ASN A 130 -16.10 -19.05 -21.98
CA ASN A 130 -15.19 -20.10 -22.47
C ASN A 130 -14.23 -20.65 -21.40
N GLY A 131 -14.13 -20.00 -20.25
CA GLY A 131 -13.27 -20.46 -19.14
C GLY A 131 -11.77 -20.44 -19.45
N ASP A 132 -11.31 -19.66 -20.44
CA ASP A 132 -9.90 -19.57 -20.80
C ASP A 132 -9.08 -18.99 -19.63
N LYS A 133 -8.23 -19.85 -19.08
CA LYS A 133 -7.37 -19.53 -17.93
C LYS A 133 -6.40 -18.39 -18.23
N THR A 134 -5.94 -18.26 -19.47
CA THR A 134 -4.98 -17.23 -19.89
C THR A 134 -5.65 -15.85 -19.90
N VAL A 135 -6.80 -15.73 -20.58
CA VAL A 135 -7.65 -14.53 -20.62
C VAL A 135 -8.08 -14.15 -19.20
N CYS A 136 -8.60 -15.12 -18.43
CA CYS A 136 -8.94 -14.89 -17.02
C CYS A 136 -7.78 -14.34 -16.20
N ARG A 137 -6.56 -14.87 -16.38
CA ARG A 137 -5.39 -14.43 -15.61
C ARG A 137 -5.00 -13.00 -15.98
N THR A 138 -5.04 -12.64 -17.26
CA THR A 138 -4.77 -11.30 -17.76
C THR A 138 -5.75 -10.29 -17.18
N TYR A 139 -7.04 -10.55 -17.31
CA TYR A 139 -8.09 -9.65 -16.81
C TYR A 139 -8.16 -9.61 -15.28
N ARG A 140 -7.82 -10.70 -14.57
CA ARG A 140 -7.64 -10.63 -13.10
C ARG A 140 -6.50 -9.71 -12.69
N LYS A 141 -5.41 -9.67 -13.44
CA LYS A 141 -4.28 -8.76 -13.15
C LYS A 141 -4.71 -7.30 -13.35
N SER A 142 -5.37 -6.98 -14.46
CA SER A 142 -5.86 -5.62 -14.73
C SER A 142 -6.89 -5.17 -13.69
N PHE A 143 -7.89 -6.01 -13.38
CA PHE A 143 -8.87 -5.76 -12.32
C PHE A 143 -8.22 -5.49 -10.95
N ARG A 144 -7.20 -6.26 -10.58
CA ARG A 144 -6.46 -6.03 -9.32
C ARG A 144 -5.68 -4.71 -9.35
N LYS A 145 -5.11 -4.34 -10.49
CA LYS A 145 -4.38 -3.07 -10.68
C LYS A 145 -5.35 -1.88 -10.53
N GLN A 146 -6.49 -1.93 -11.21
CA GLN A 146 -7.53 -0.90 -11.12
C GLN A 146 -8.07 -0.78 -9.69
N ASN A 147 -8.43 -1.89 -9.04
CA ASN A 147 -8.89 -1.86 -7.64
C ASN A 147 -7.85 -1.28 -6.69
N ARG A 148 -6.55 -1.54 -6.92
CA ARG A 148 -5.49 -0.93 -6.11
C ARG A 148 -5.44 0.58 -6.32
N LYS A 149 -5.56 1.06 -7.56
CA LYS A 149 -5.63 2.50 -7.87
C LYS A 149 -6.84 3.15 -7.20
N ALA A 150 -8.04 2.58 -7.39
CA ALA A 150 -9.28 3.08 -6.79
C ALA A 150 -9.19 3.14 -5.25
N ARG A 151 -8.66 2.09 -4.60
CA ARG A 151 -8.44 2.09 -3.14
C ARG A 151 -7.47 3.17 -2.68
N ARG A 152 -6.40 3.43 -3.44
CA ARG A 152 -5.44 4.50 -3.13
C ARG A 152 -6.09 5.88 -3.27
N ALA A 153 -6.85 6.10 -4.34
CA ALA A 153 -7.57 7.35 -4.57
C ALA A 153 -8.60 7.60 -3.44
N ALA A 154 -9.42 6.59 -3.13
CA ALA A 154 -10.39 6.68 -2.04
C ALA A 154 -9.71 6.92 -0.68
N PHE A 155 -8.57 6.27 -0.40
CA PHE A 155 -7.80 6.55 0.81
C PHE A 155 -7.27 7.99 0.82
N LYS A 156 -6.73 8.47 -0.30
CA LYS A 156 -6.19 9.83 -0.43
C LYS A 156 -7.28 10.87 -0.17
N ALA A 157 -8.46 10.70 -0.77
CA ALA A 157 -9.59 11.60 -0.57
C ALA A 157 -10.01 11.66 0.91
N LYS A 158 -10.23 10.50 1.54
CA LYS A 158 -10.61 10.44 2.95
C LYS A 158 -9.53 10.98 3.89
N PHE A 159 -8.26 10.72 3.59
CA PHE A 159 -7.13 11.23 4.37
C PHE A 159 -6.98 12.75 4.20
N SER A 160 -7.20 13.28 3.00
CA SER A 160 -7.20 14.71 2.76
C SER A 160 -8.30 15.41 3.58
N ALA A 161 -9.52 14.86 3.56
CA ALA A 161 -10.64 15.38 4.35
C ALA A 161 -10.38 15.31 5.87
N PHE A 162 -9.70 14.27 6.34
CA PHE A 162 -9.24 14.19 7.73
C PHE A 162 -8.23 15.30 8.05
N CYS A 163 -7.25 15.51 7.16
CA CYS A 163 -6.21 16.49 7.41
C CYS A 163 -6.68 17.94 7.28
N THR A 164 -7.73 18.23 6.51
CA THR A 164 -8.33 19.58 6.48
C THR A 164 -8.97 19.98 7.81
N GLN A 165 -9.29 19.02 8.67
CA GLN A 165 -9.84 19.27 10.03
C GLN A 165 -8.75 19.51 11.08
N ILE A 166 -7.48 19.29 10.74
CA ILE A 166 -6.36 19.37 11.69
C ILE A 166 -5.30 20.30 11.08
N GLU A 167 -5.13 21.48 11.68
CA GLU A 167 -4.24 22.52 11.16
C GLU A 167 -2.80 22.03 10.95
N GLU A 168 -2.25 21.28 11.91
CA GLU A 168 -0.92 20.66 11.80
C GLU A 168 -0.82 19.65 10.63
N CYS A 169 -1.88 18.86 10.39
CA CYS A 169 -1.86 17.94 9.25
C CYS A 169 -2.03 18.68 7.93
N ASN A 170 -2.91 19.67 7.87
CA ASN A 170 -3.15 20.45 6.66
C ASN A 170 -1.86 21.18 6.24
N SER A 171 -1.34 22.02 7.13
CA SER A 171 -0.15 22.83 6.87
C SER A 171 1.11 21.98 6.68
N GLY A 172 1.31 20.96 7.51
CA GLY A 172 2.49 20.11 7.47
C GLY A 172 2.44 19.07 6.34
N CYS A 173 1.36 18.29 6.23
CA CYS A 173 1.29 17.16 5.30
C CYS A 173 0.70 17.51 3.93
N LEU A 174 -0.37 18.30 3.85
CA LEU A 174 -1.02 18.60 2.56
C LEU A 174 -0.32 19.74 1.82
N VAL A 175 0.00 20.82 2.53
CA VAL A 175 0.63 22.03 1.97
C VAL A 175 2.15 21.85 1.87
N LYS A 176 2.85 21.72 3.00
CA LYS A 176 4.31 21.61 3.05
C LYS A 176 4.86 20.25 2.64
N LYS A 177 3.99 19.23 2.51
CA LYS A 177 4.36 17.85 2.13
C LYS A 177 5.45 17.24 3.03
N ASP A 178 5.51 17.65 4.29
CA ASP A 178 6.45 17.11 5.28
C ASP A 178 6.17 15.61 5.50
N ARG A 179 7.17 14.79 5.16
CA ARG A 179 7.07 13.33 5.21
C ARG A 179 6.89 12.81 6.64
N SER A 180 7.48 13.47 7.64
CA SER A 180 7.42 13.07 9.04
C SER A 180 6.00 13.28 9.57
N VAL A 181 5.46 14.49 9.37
CA VAL A 181 4.09 14.88 9.75
C VAL A 181 3.07 14.01 9.03
N CYS A 182 3.20 13.85 7.71
CA CYS A 182 2.35 12.95 6.93
C CYS A 182 2.35 11.52 7.46
N ARG A 183 3.51 11.00 7.88
CA ARG A 183 3.61 9.62 8.37
C ARG A 183 2.90 9.46 9.71
N THR A 184 3.00 10.45 10.59
CA THR A 184 2.32 10.47 11.90
C THR A 184 0.81 10.47 11.72
N PHE A 185 0.28 11.45 10.98
CA PHE A 185 -1.17 11.56 10.77
C PHE A 185 -1.74 10.39 9.94
N ARG A 186 -0.98 9.83 8.99
CA ARG A 186 -1.39 8.59 8.29
C ARG A 186 -1.53 7.39 9.24
N LYS A 187 -0.71 7.29 10.29
CA LYS A 187 -0.84 6.21 11.29
C LYS A 187 -2.09 6.43 12.13
N GLN A 188 -2.27 7.65 12.66
CA GLN A 188 -3.45 8.01 13.45
C GLN A 188 -4.75 7.77 12.67
N PHE A 189 -4.85 8.26 11.44
CA PHE A 189 -6.00 8.04 10.57
C PHE A 189 -6.29 6.55 10.33
N ARG A 190 -5.25 5.72 10.17
CA ARG A 190 -5.41 4.26 10.01
C ARG A 190 -5.88 3.59 11.30
N GLU A 191 -5.49 4.08 12.47
CA GLU A 191 -5.90 3.55 13.76
C GLU A 191 -7.35 3.91 14.08
N GLN A 192 -7.75 5.16 13.84
CA GLN A 192 -9.14 5.58 13.94
C GLN A 192 -10.05 4.72 13.06
N ASN A 193 -9.72 4.58 11.77
CA ASN A 193 -10.49 3.73 10.85
C ASN A 193 -10.52 2.24 11.20
N LYS A 194 -9.58 1.75 12.02
CA LYS A 194 -9.66 0.38 12.55
C LYS A 194 -10.65 0.31 13.70
N LYS A 195 -10.59 1.26 14.64
CA LYS A 195 -11.51 1.34 15.79
C LYS A 195 -12.96 1.47 15.34
N THR A 196 -13.25 2.36 14.39
CA THR A 196 -14.61 2.55 13.84
C THR A 196 -15.15 1.29 13.17
N LYS A 197 -14.28 0.48 12.56
CA LYS A 197 -14.70 -0.81 11.97
C LYS A 197 -14.99 -1.88 13.00
N THR A 198 -14.35 -1.84 14.17
CA THR A 198 -14.64 -2.79 15.25
C THR A 198 -15.96 -2.43 15.92
N ILE A 199 -16.18 -1.14 16.23
CA ILE A 199 -17.40 -0.64 16.89
C ILE A 199 -18.66 -0.92 16.02
N ASN A 200 -18.55 -0.78 14.70
CA ASN A 200 -19.66 -1.07 13.78
C ASN A 200 -19.95 -2.57 13.60
N ILE A 201 -19.06 -3.47 14.05
CA ILE A 201 -19.32 -4.91 14.05
C ILE A 201 -20.03 -5.31 15.36
N ASP A 202 -19.64 -4.69 16.48
CA ASP A 202 -20.22 -4.99 17.80
C ASP A 202 -21.65 -4.42 17.97
N SER A 203 -22.01 -3.37 17.23
CA SER A 203 -23.36 -2.77 17.21
C SER A 203 -24.35 -3.46 16.26
N LEU A 204 -23.95 -4.53 15.57
CA LEU A 204 -24.82 -5.37 14.74
C LEU A 204 -25.28 -6.66 15.47
N PHE A 205 -24.96 -6.78 16.76
CA PHE A 205 -25.28 -7.94 17.61
C PHE A 205 -26.05 -7.56 18.91
N LEU A 206 -26.66 -6.37 18.95
CA LEU A 206 -27.64 -5.94 19.95
C LEU A 206 -28.95 -5.60 19.22
#